data_AF-A0A3D5P5D1-F1
#
_entry.id   AF-A0A3D5P5D1-F1
#
_cell.length_a   1.000
_cell.length_b   1.000
_cell.length_c   1.000
_cell.angle_alpha   90.00
_cell.angle_beta   90.00
_cell.angle_gamma   90.00
#
_symmetry.space_group_name_H-M   'P 1'
#
loop_
_entity.id
_entity.type
_entity.pdbx_description
1 polymer ?
#
loop_
_entity_poly.entity_id
_entity_poly.type
_entity_poly.pdbx_seq_one_letter_code
_entity_poly.pdbx_strand_id
1 'polypeptide(L)'
;MKQNRRSFLKQSAAAVSAASIGVGGADDQSPSAEHDRELDEKMLRAIGNAVLPESIGETGRELAVEAFELWLSEFEPVAELTHPYGGSEIPYGPADPVPGWSAQIEALDLLSRAKWDTGFVNLTNQKRRELLGEQMDESSDTSFPSPGRAHHVGTALMAHYFTSADAVDRCYQMRIAKLECRSIGNVENRPEPLRGSM
;
A
#
# COMPACT_ATOMS: atom_id res chain seq x y z
N MET A 1 -24.33 33.89 -38.88
CA MET A 1 -24.53 32.47 -39.22
C MET A 1 -23.87 31.61 -38.15
N LYS A 2 -24.65 30.96 -37.28
CA LYS A 2 -24.14 30.17 -36.14
C LYS A 2 -23.99 28.72 -36.58
N GLN A 3 -22.76 28.26 -36.82
CA GLN A 3 -22.49 26.84 -37.10
C GLN A 3 -22.48 26.03 -35.80
N ASN A 4 -23.29 24.97 -35.80
CA ASN A 4 -23.69 24.22 -34.62
C ASN A 4 -22.76 22.99 -34.47
N ARG A 5 -22.06 22.89 -33.33
CA ARG A 5 -21.08 21.82 -33.02
C ARG A 5 -21.66 20.39 -33.06
N ARG A 6 -22.98 20.26 -33.11
CA ARG A 6 -23.72 18.98 -33.23
C ARG A 6 -23.69 18.36 -34.63
N SER A 7 -23.16 19.04 -35.65
CA SER A 7 -23.07 18.49 -37.01
C SER A 7 -21.81 17.63 -37.25
N PHE A 8 -20.80 17.71 -36.38
CA PHE A 8 -19.52 17.02 -36.57
C PHE A 8 -19.49 15.58 -36.02
N LEU A 9 -20.46 15.22 -35.17
CA LEU A 9 -20.56 13.90 -34.53
C LEU A 9 -21.48 12.92 -35.26
N LYS A 10 -21.99 13.26 -36.45
CA LYS A 10 -22.93 12.41 -37.22
C LYS A 10 -22.37 11.78 -38.50
N GLN A 11 -21.06 11.90 -38.76
CA GLN A 11 -20.43 11.29 -39.93
C GLN A 11 -19.20 10.47 -39.53
N SER A 12 -19.44 9.31 -38.92
CA SER A 12 -18.56 8.16 -39.07
C SER A 12 -19.44 6.95 -39.29
N ALA A 13 -19.61 6.63 -40.57
CA ALA A 13 -20.42 5.55 -41.09
C ALA A 13 -19.77 4.19 -40.87
N ALA A 14 -20.63 3.18 -40.79
CA ALA A 14 -20.36 1.76 -40.73
C ALA A 14 -19.49 1.24 -41.88
N ALA A 15 -18.69 0.21 -41.60
CA ALA A 15 -18.16 -0.73 -42.59
C ALA A 15 -18.15 -2.17 -42.03
N VAL A 16 -19.23 -2.87 -42.38
CA VAL A 16 -19.44 -4.29 -42.72
C VAL A 16 -18.46 -5.37 -42.23
N SER A 17 -19.03 -6.37 -41.55
CA SER A 17 -18.47 -7.66 -41.16
C SER A 17 -18.09 -8.59 -42.33
N ALA A 18 -17.09 -9.44 -42.13
CA ALA A 18 -16.96 -10.72 -42.84
C ALA A 18 -16.67 -11.82 -41.81
N ALA A 19 -17.57 -12.80 -41.76
CA ALA A 19 -17.52 -13.96 -40.88
C ALA A 19 -16.52 -15.00 -41.40
N SER A 20 -15.75 -15.59 -40.49
CA SER A 20 -15.20 -16.94 -40.63
C SER A 20 -15.59 -17.74 -39.40
N ILE A 21 -16.26 -18.86 -39.65
CA ILE A 21 -16.80 -19.82 -38.70
C ILE A 21 -15.68 -20.37 -37.81
N GLY A 22 -15.87 -20.25 -36.50
CA GLY A 22 -15.15 -20.99 -35.48
C GLY A 22 -16.00 -21.01 -34.22
N VAL A 23 -16.62 -22.15 -33.91
CA VAL A 23 -17.13 -22.41 -32.56
C VAL A 23 -15.90 -22.50 -31.65
N GLY A 24 -15.64 -21.42 -30.94
CA GLY A 24 -14.65 -21.33 -29.87
C GLY A 24 -15.24 -20.37 -28.85
N GLY A 25 -15.38 -20.84 -27.61
CA GLY A 25 -15.96 -20.05 -26.53
C GLY A 25 -15.32 -18.67 -26.46
N ALA A 26 -16.14 -17.66 -26.21
CA ALA A 26 -15.65 -16.41 -25.69
C ALA A 26 -15.08 -16.71 -24.28
N ASP A 27 -13.83 -17.15 -24.24
CA ASP A 27 -13.01 -16.94 -23.07
C ASP A 27 -12.91 -15.42 -22.92
N ASP A 28 -13.56 -14.94 -21.88
CA ASP A 28 -13.53 -13.60 -21.34
C ASP A 28 -12.11 -13.33 -20.82
N GLN A 29 -11.13 -13.26 -21.71
CA GLN A 29 -9.78 -12.83 -21.38
C GLN A 29 -9.77 -11.30 -21.41
N SER A 30 -10.35 -10.71 -20.36
CA SER A 30 -9.72 -9.51 -19.82
C SER A 30 -8.27 -9.88 -19.52
N PRO A 31 -7.26 -9.15 -20.03
CA PRO A 31 -5.90 -9.38 -19.59
C PRO A 31 -5.89 -9.04 -18.10
N SER A 32 -5.82 -10.07 -17.24
CA SER A 32 -5.56 -9.92 -15.81
C SER A 32 -4.28 -9.12 -15.66
N ALA A 33 -4.42 -7.82 -15.44
CA ALA A 33 -3.38 -6.92 -14.94
C ALA A 33 -3.01 -7.24 -13.48
N GLU A 34 -3.10 -8.51 -13.09
CA GLU A 34 -3.03 -8.98 -11.71
C GLU A 34 -1.63 -9.49 -11.36
N HIS A 35 -0.73 -9.70 -12.34
CA HIS A 35 0.54 -10.40 -12.11
C HIS A 35 1.79 -9.52 -12.00
N ASP A 36 1.68 -8.19 -12.01
CA ASP A 36 2.86 -7.28 -12.05
C ASP A 36 2.88 -6.25 -10.90
N ARG A 37 2.18 -6.53 -9.80
CA ARG A 37 2.01 -5.60 -8.66
C ARG A 37 2.94 -5.92 -7.49
N GLU A 38 4.15 -6.36 -7.79
CA GLU A 38 5.14 -6.76 -6.80
C GLU A 38 6.22 -5.69 -6.64
N LEU A 39 6.52 -5.34 -5.39
CA LEU A 39 7.66 -4.48 -5.06
C LEU A 39 8.89 -5.35 -4.82
N ASP A 40 10.10 -4.83 -5.08
CA ASP A 40 11.33 -5.57 -4.76
C ASP A 40 11.40 -5.89 -3.26
N GLU A 41 11.24 -7.18 -2.93
CA GLU A 41 11.17 -7.69 -1.55
C GLU A 41 12.40 -7.30 -0.73
N LYS A 42 13.61 -7.36 -1.32
CA LYS A 42 14.87 -7.07 -0.61
C LYS A 42 14.96 -5.59 -0.27
N MET A 43 14.56 -4.73 -1.21
CA MET A 43 14.47 -3.30 -0.99
C MET A 43 13.43 -2.98 0.07
N LEU A 44 12.24 -3.61 0.02
CA LEU A 44 11.18 -3.38 0.98
C LEU A 44 11.60 -3.81 2.40
N ARG A 45 12.26 -4.95 2.56
CA ARG A 45 12.87 -5.39 3.82
C ARG A 45 13.96 -4.43 4.30
N ALA A 46 14.78 -3.90 3.40
CA ALA A 46 15.81 -2.91 3.75
C ALA A 46 15.21 -1.59 4.23
N ILE A 47 14.11 -1.15 3.62
CA ILE A 47 13.31 0.02 4.02
C ILE A 47 12.66 -0.25 5.38
N GLY A 48 11.98 -1.39 5.54
CA GLY A 48 11.33 -1.78 6.80
C GLY A 48 12.31 -1.81 7.97
N ASN A 49 13.52 -2.34 7.77
CA ASN A 49 14.57 -2.30 8.77
C ASN A 49 14.98 -0.89 9.19
N ALA A 50 14.87 0.10 8.30
CA ALA A 50 15.26 1.48 8.55
C ALA A 50 14.14 2.32 9.17
N VAL A 51 12.88 2.09 8.80
CA VAL A 51 11.73 2.93 9.23
C VAL A 51 10.95 2.36 10.42
N LEU A 52 10.95 1.03 10.59
CA LEU A 52 10.20 0.40 11.68
C LEU A 52 10.98 0.49 13.01
N PRO A 53 10.29 0.57 14.16
CA PRO A 53 10.94 0.69 15.46
C PRO A 53 11.94 -0.43 15.74
N GLU A 54 13.10 -0.11 16.32
CA GLU A 54 14.06 -1.15 16.73
C GLU A 54 13.52 -2.00 17.90
N SER A 55 12.61 -1.45 18.70
CA SER A 55 12.01 -2.10 19.89
C SER A 55 11.13 -3.31 19.59
N ILE A 56 10.70 -3.50 18.35
CA ILE A 56 9.90 -4.67 17.95
C ILE A 56 10.78 -5.86 17.53
N GLY A 57 12.10 -5.66 17.47
CA GLY A 57 13.08 -6.68 17.10
C GLY A 57 13.08 -7.01 15.61
N GLU A 58 14.08 -7.80 15.20
CA GLU A 58 14.22 -8.21 13.79
C GLU A 58 13.02 -9.03 13.30
N THR A 59 12.61 -10.05 14.07
CA THR A 59 11.41 -10.85 13.75
C THR A 59 10.14 -9.99 13.66
N GLY A 60 9.98 -9.00 14.54
CA GLY A 60 8.80 -8.13 14.50
C GLY A 60 8.78 -7.24 13.25
N ARG A 61 9.94 -6.72 12.83
CA ARG A 61 10.05 -5.94 11.59
C ARG A 61 9.79 -6.80 10.36
N GLU A 62 10.29 -8.03 10.35
CA GLU A 62 10.04 -8.98 9.27
C GLU A 62 8.55 -9.28 9.11
N LEU A 63 7.87 -9.65 10.21
CA LEU A 63 6.42 -9.89 10.20
C LEU A 63 5.61 -8.65 9.77
N ALA A 64 6.06 -7.45 10.13
CA ALA A 64 5.41 -6.21 9.72
C ALA A 64 5.55 -5.95 8.20
N VAL A 65 6.68 -6.31 7.61
CA VAL A 65 6.91 -6.23 6.15
C VAL A 65 6.06 -7.28 5.43
N GLU A 66 6.07 -8.54 5.88
CA GLU A 66 5.24 -9.61 5.30
C GLU A 66 3.75 -9.26 5.35
N ALA A 67 3.28 -8.69 6.47
CA ALA A 67 1.90 -8.25 6.59
C ALA A 67 1.57 -7.10 5.62
N PHE A 68 2.53 -6.22 5.33
CA PHE A 68 2.36 -5.14 4.35
C PHE A 68 2.36 -5.66 2.91
N GLU A 69 3.22 -6.64 2.58
CA GLU A 69 3.23 -7.33 1.29
C GLU A 69 1.88 -8.02 1.04
N LEU A 70 1.35 -8.73 2.04
CA LEU A 70 0.02 -9.35 1.97
C LEU A 70 -1.10 -8.31 1.83
N TRP A 71 -1.02 -7.19 2.54
CA TRP A 71 -1.99 -6.10 2.38
C TRP A 71 -1.96 -5.52 0.96
N LEU A 72 -0.78 -5.43 0.35
CA LEU A 72 -0.60 -4.90 -1.00
C LEU A 72 -1.07 -5.88 -2.07
N SER A 73 -0.87 -7.20 -1.89
CA SER A 73 -1.35 -8.21 -2.84
C SER A 73 -2.88 -8.24 -2.94
N GLU A 74 -3.56 -7.95 -1.84
CA GLU A 74 -5.03 -7.88 -1.77
C GLU A 74 -5.56 -6.44 -2.02
N PHE A 75 -4.70 -5.48 -2.36
CA PHE A 75 -5.10 -4.09 -2.53
C PHE A 75 -5.89 -3.88 -3.84
N GLU A 76 -7.17 -3.54 -3.71
CA GLU A 76 -8.07 -3.21 -4.81
C GLU A 76 -8.06 -1.70 -5.13
N PRO A 77 -7.49 -1.27 -6.28
CA PRO A 77 -7.43 0.14 -6.66
C PRO A 77 -8.80 0.70 -6.96
N VAL A 78 -9.03 1.94 -6.52
CA VAL A 78 -10.27 2.68 -6.82
C VAL A 78 -11.52 1.88 -6.42
N ALA A 79 -11.41 1.05 -5.39
CA ALA A 79 -12.54 0.31 -4.84
C ALA A 79 -13.61 1.27 -4.32
N GLU A 80 -14.87 0.92 -4.51
CA GLU A 80 -15.99 1.63 -3.89
C GLU A 80 -15.90 1.50 -2.37
N LEU A 81 -15.89 2.62 -1.65
CA LEU A 81 -15.82 2.64 -0.19
C LEU A 81 -17.20 2.75 0.43
N THR A 82 -17.32 2.27 1.67
CA THR A 82 -18.57 2.36 2.43
C THR A 82 -19.12 3.77 2.44
N HIS A 83 -20.37 3.88 2.02
CA HIS A 83 -21.08 5.15 1.99
C HIS A 83 -21.17 5.74 3.41
N PRO A 84 -20.70 6.98 3.64
CA PRO A 84 -20.81 7.60 4.96
C PRO A 84 -22.29 7.84 5.29
N TYR A 85 -22.65 7.64 6.56
CA TYR A 85 -24.02 7.90 7.01
C TYR A 85 -24.38 9.38 6.78
N GLY A 86 -25.47 9.62 6.03
CA GLY A 86 -25.95 10.96 5.72
C GLY A 86 -25.21 11.69 4.59
N GLY A 87 -24.26 11.04 3.90
CA GLY A 87 -23.71 11.58 2.64
C GLY A 87 -24.68 11.41 1.47
N SER A 88 -24.34 12.01 0.32
CA SER A 88 -25.01 11.75 -0.97
C SER A 88 -24.08 11.24 -2.05
N GLU A 89 -22.79 11.09 -1.74
CA GLU A 89 -21.75 10.71 -2.69
C GLU A 89 -21.07 9.42 -2.23
N ILE A 90 -20.75 8.57 -3.21
CA ILE A 90 -20.01 7.34 -3.03
C ILE A 90 -18.51 7.68 -3.04
N PRO A 91 -17.78 7.47 -1.93
CA PRO A 91 -16.33 7.64 -1.92
C PRO A 91 -15.63 6.47 -2.60
N TYR A 92 -14.46 6.73 -3.17
CA TYR A 92 -13.60 5.71 -3.76
C TYR A 92 -12.23 5.66 -3.09
N GLY A 93 -11.62 4.48 -3.12
CA GLY A 93 -10.25 4.24 -2.70
C GLY A 93 -9.24 4.96 -3.59
N PRO A 94 -7.97 5.02 -3.17
CA PRO A 94 -6.91 5.58 -4.02
C PRO A 94 -6.64 4.68 -5.23
N ALA A 95 -5.98 5.26 -6.23
CA ALA A 95 -5.42 4.50 -7.35
C ALA A 95 -4.31 3.53 -6.88
N ASP A 96 -3.89 2.64 -7.77
CA ASP A 96 -2.80 1.71 -7.51
C ASP A 96 -1.52 2.44 -7.13
N PRO A 97 -0.98 2.25 -5.91
CA PRO A 97 0.25 2.92 -5.48
C PRO A 97 1.52 2.25 -6.03
N VAL A 98 1.45 0.99 -6.49
CA VAL A 98 2.63 0.17 -6.83
C VAL A 98 3.53 0.82 -7.89
N PRO A 99 3.03 1.39 -9.01
CA PRO A 99 3.90 2.02 -9.99
C PRO A 99 4.71 3.19 -9.41
N GLY A 100 4.08 4.01 -8.55
CA GLY A 100 4.73 5.14 -7.90
C GLY A 100 5.79 4.70 -6.88
N TRP A 101 5.46 3.70 -6.06
CA TRP A 101 6.38 3.16 -5.06
C TRP A 101 7.55 2.38 -5.68
N SER A 102 7.32 1.66 -6.79
CA SER A 102 8.39 0.97 -7.53
C SER A 102 9.42 1.96 -8.05
N ALA A 103 8.97 3.09 -8.62
CA ALA A 103 9.85 4.16 -9.07
C ALA A 103 10.64 4.80 -7.91
N GLN A 104 10.03 4.92 -6.73
CA GLN A 104 10.74 5.40 -5.53
C GLN A 104 11.82 4.43 -5.06
N ILE A 105 11.52 3.13 -5.07
CA ILE A 105 12.48 2.08 -4.71
C ILE A 105 13.68 2.10 -5.66
N GLU A 106 13.45 2.20 -6.97
CA GLU A 106 14.53 2.33 -7.96
C GLU A 106 15.35 3.61 -7.72
N ALA A 107 14.67 4.74 -7.48
CA ALA A 107 15.34 6.00 -7.19
C ALA A 107 16.24 5.92 -5.94
N LEU A 108 15.83 5.21 -4.88
CA LEU A 108 16.65 5.01 -3.68
C LEU A 108 17.95 4.25 -3.98
N ASP A 109 17.92 3.22 -4.82
CA ASP A 109 19.15 2.49 -5.19
C ASP A 109 20.06 3.32 -6.09
N LEU A 110 19.50 4.12 -7.00
CA LEU A 110 20.27 5.05 -7.83
C LEU A 110 20.93 6.14 -6.98
N LEU A 111 20.18 6.75 -6.06
CA LEU A 111 20.69 7.78 -5.16
C LEU A 111 21.76 7.22 -4.21
N SER A 112 21.59 6.00 -3.69
CA SER A 112 22.59 5.39 -2.82
C SER A 112 23.91 5.13 -3.55
N ARG A 113 23.84 4.67 -4.80
CA ARG A 113 25.02 4.48 -5.66
C ARG A 113 25.69 5.81 -5.98
N ALA A 114 24.92 6.84 -6.31
CA ALA A 114 25.46 8.17 -6.58
C ALA A 114 26.16 8.79 -5.36
N LYS A 115 25.61 8.60 -4.15
CA LYS A 115 26.12 9.23 -2.91
C LYS A 115 27.24 8.44 -2.24
N TRP A 116 27.24 7.11 -2.33
CA TRP A 116 28.18 6.24 -1.60
C TRP A 116 28.79 5.09 -2.41
N ASP A 117 28.57 5.02 -3.72
CA ASP A 117 29.02 3.91 -4.59
C ASP A 117 28.57 2.53 -4.09
N THR A 118 27.41 2.48 -3.42
CA THR A 118 26.87 1.27 -2.80
C THR A 118 25.35 1.24 -2.98
N GLY A 119 24.81 0.08 -3.39
CA GLY A 119 23.36 -0.12 -3.50
C GLY A 119 22.65 -0.05 -2.15
N PHE A 120 21.38 0.32 -2.14
CA PHE A 120 20.63 0.70 -0.93
C PHE A 120 20.57 -0.45 0.09
N VAL A 121 20.32 -1.68 -0.39
CA VAL A 121 20.26 -2.90 0.42
C VAL A 121 21.57 -3.18 1.16
N ASN A 122 22.71 -2.72 0.65
CA ASN A 122 24.02 -2.97 1.24
C ASN A 122 24.51 -1.82 2.15
N LEU A 123 23.77 -0.71 2.23
CA LEU A 123 24.09 0.38 3.13
C LEU A 123 23.93 -0.05 4.60
N THR A 124 24.63 0.64 5.51
CA THR A 124 24.33 0.54 6.95
C THR A 124 22.95 1.11 7.24
N ASN A 125 22.30 0.64 8.31
CA ASN A 125 20.96 1.13 8.68
C ASN A 125 20.94 2.65 8.88
N GLN A 126 21.98 3.23 9.49
CA GLN A 126 22.13 4.68 9.63
C GLN A 126 22.08 5.42 8.29
N LYS A 127 22.81 4.95 7.26
CA LYS A 127 22.80 5.56 5.93
C LYS A 127 21.47 5.39 5.21
N ARG A 128 20.78 4.25 5.41
CA ARG A 128 19.42 4.06 4.89
C ARG A 128 18.45 5.07 5.49
N ARG A 129 18.52 5.28 6.81
CA ARG A 129 17.70 6.28 7.51
C ARG A 129 18.00 7.70 7.03
N GLU A 130 19.27 8.03 6.83
CA GLU A 130 19.68 9.33 6.27
C GLU A 130 19.05 9.56 4.90
N LEU A 131 19.22 8.62 3.96
CA LEU A 131 18.66 8.76 2.62
C LEU A 131 17.13 8.81 2.62
N LEU A 132 16.48 7.95 3.41
CA LEU A 132 15.02 7.94 3.55
C LEU A 132 14.50 9.25 4.14
N GLY A 133 15.19 9.81 5.15
CA GLY A 133 14.84 11.09 5.74
C GLY A 133 14.96 12.26 4.76
N GLU A 134 15.86 12.19 3.78
CA GLU A 134 15.96 13.18 2.70
C GLU A 134 14.84 13.07 1.65
N GLN A 135 14.19 11.90 1.52
CA GLN A 135 13.16 11.63 0.51
C GLN A 135 11.72 11.68 1.08
N MET A 136 11.57 11.41 2.38
CA MET A 136 10.29 11.45 3.05
C MET A 136 10.00 12.90 3.48
N ASP A 137 9.06 13.54 2.80
CA ASP A 137 8.61 14.90 3.12
C ASP A 137 8.27 15.03 4.62
N GLU A 138 8.67 16.16 5.22
CA GLU A 138 8.11 16.62 6.49
C GLU A 138 6.66 17.06 6.23
N SER A 139 5.72 16.11 6.15
CA SER A 139 4.31 16.46 6.19
C SER A 139 4.03 17.16 7.52
N SER A 140 3.45 18.36 7.46
CA SER A 140 3.03 19.11 8.65
C SER A 140 1.91 18.43 9.45
N ASP A 141 1.36 17.34 8.93
CA ASP A 141 0.31 16.56 9.57
C ASP A 141 0.89 15.68 10.69
N THR A 142 0.26 15.76 11.86
CA THR A 142 0.65 15.00 13.05
C THR A 142 0.19 13.54 13.04
N SER A 143 -0.45 13.09 11.96
CA SER A 143 -1.03 11.74 11.82
C SER A 143 -0.59 11.08 10.53
N PHE A 144 -0.41 9.76 10.57
CA PHE A 144 -0.22 8.98 9.36
C PHE A 144 -1.47 9.00 8.46
N PRO A 145 -1.29 9.02 7.13
CA PRO A 145 -2.38 8.78 6.18
C PRO A 145 -2.78 7.30 6.19
N SER A 146 -3.88 6.95 5.54
CA SER A 146 -4.15 5.54 5.19
C SER A 146 -3.01 5.01 4.30
N PRO A 147 -2.54 3.75 4.46
CA PRO A 147 -1.38 3.23 3.74
C PRO A 147 -1.43 3.45 2.22
N GLY A 148 -2.57 3.17 1.57
CA GLY A 148 -2.75 3.38 0.12
C GLY A 148 -2.79 4.84 -0.36
N ARG A 149 -2.83 5.82 0.57
CA ARG A 149 -2.72 7.25 0.26
C ARG A 149 -1.37 7.84 0.62
N ALA A 150 -0.46 7.05 1.20
CA ALA A 150 0.87 7.52 1.55
C ALA A 150 1.67 7.82 0.28
N HIS A 151 2.21 9.03 0.19
CA HIS A 151 3.02 9.44 -0.97
C HIS A 151 4.30 8.64 -1.09
N HIS A 152 4.92 8.25 0.03
CA HIS A 152 6.18 7.50 0.05
C HIS A 152 5.98 6.09 0.60
N VAL A 153 6.62 5.08 -0.01
CA VAL A 153 6.51 3.66 0.39
C VAL A 153 6.90 3.43 1.86
N GLY A 154 7.93 4.13 2.35
CA GLY A 154 8.33 4.06 3.76
C GLY A 154 7.24 4.58 4.71
N THR A 155 6.53 5.64 4.32
CA THR A 155 5.37 6.16 5.08
C THR A 155 4.20 5.20 5.04
N ALA A 156 3.96 4.54 3.89
CA ALA A 156 2.93 3.53 3.75
C ALA A 156 3.15 2.35 4.71
N LEU A 157 4.39 1.84 4.74
CA LEU A 157 4.78 0.73 5.61
C LEU A 157 4.63 1.09 7.09
N MET A 158 5.09 2.27 7.50
CA MET A 158 4.87 2.76 8.86
C MET A 158 3.39 2.92 9.20
N ALA A 159 2.60 3.54 8.31
CA ALA A 159 1.17 3.71 8.50
C ALA A 159 0.45 2.36 8.66
N HIS A 160 0.84 1.36 7.87
CA HIS A 160 0.32 0.01 7.97
C HIS A 160 0.69 -0.63 9.32
N TYR A 161 1.97 -0.56 9.72
CA TYR A 161 2.40 -1.10 11.00
C TYR A 161 1.71 -0.44 12.20
N PHE A 162 1.71 0.90 12.29
CA PHE A 162 1.13 1.62 13.42
C PHE A 162 -0.40 1.49 13.52
N THR A 163 -1.05 1.04 12.44
CA THR A 163 -2.47 0.68 12.44
C THR A 163 -2.70 -0.82 12.59
N SER A 164 -1.68 -1.64 12.89
CA SER A 164 -1.83 -3.07 13.15
C SER A 164 -2.34 -3.38 14.57
N ALA A 165 -2.73 -4.63 14.82
CA ALA A 165 -3.05 -5.10 16.16
C ALA A 165 -1.79 -5.20 17.05
N ASP A 166 -0.66 -5.67 16.51
CA ASP A 166 0.62 -5.78 17.24
C ASP A 166 1.10 -4.42 17.77
N ALA A 167 1.06 -3.38 16.94
CA ALA A 167 1.46 -2.04 17.35
C ALA A 167 0.59 -1.49 18.49
N VAL A 168 -0.74 -1.73 18.43
CA VAL A 168 -1.67 -1.32 19.49
C VAL A 168 -1.40 -2.11 20.77
N ASP A 169 -1.22 -3.43 20.68
CA ASP A 169 -0.95 -4.28 21.82
C ASP A 169 0.34 -3.86 22.54
N ARG A 170 1.40 -3.55 21.78
CA ARG A 170 2.67 -3.05 22.32
C ARG A 170 2.59 -1.64 22.89
N CYS A 171 1.82 -0.75 22.28
CA CYS A 171 1.61 0.59 22.82
C CYS A 171 1.03 0.54 24.23
N TYR A 172 0.06 -0.36 24.46
CA TYR A 172 -0.58 -0.54 25.76
C TYR A 172 0.05 -1.60 26.66
N GLN A 173 1.02 -2.37 26.16
CA GLN A 173 1.59 -3.56 26.84
C GLN A 173 0.53 -4.60 27.23
N MET A 174 -0.51 -4.73 26.40
CA MET A 174 -1.68 -5.57 26.64
C MET A 174 -2.08 -6.29 25.36
N ARG A 175 -2.54 -7.54 25.45
CA ARG A 175 -3.07 -8.32 24.33
C ARG A 175 -4.51 -7.89 24.01
N ILE A 176 -4.66 -6.72 23.39
CA ILE A 176 -5.95 -6.14 23.00
C ILE A 176 -6.49 -6.90 21.78
N ALA A 177 -5.62 -7.28 20.85
CA ALA A 177 -5.97 -8.01 19.63
C ALA A 177 -7.12 -7.32 18.87
N LYS A 178 -6.93 -6.03 18.53
CA LYS A 178 -8.02 -5.13 18.09
C LYS A 178 -8.86 -5.60 16.89
N LEU A 179 -8.36 -6.55 16.10
CA LEU A 179 -9.03 -7.11 14.93
C LEU A 179 -9.74 -8.44 15.24
N GLU A 180 -9.66 -8.92 16.49
CA GLU A 180 -10.28 -10.14 16.96
C GLU A 180 -11.49 -9.83 17.85
N CYS A 181 -12.60 -10.51 17.59
CA CYS A 181 -13.80 -10.36 18.40
C CYS A 181 -13.66 -11.13 19.71
N ARG A 182 -13.98 -10.45 20.82
CA ARG A 182 -14.13 -11.09 22.13
C ARG A 182 -15.55 -11.62 22.28
N SER A 183 -15.70 -12.72 23.02
CA SER A 183 -17.01 -13.29 23.33
C SER A 183 -17.78 -12.39 24.30
N ILE A 184 -19.11 -12.46 24.29
CA ILE A 184 -19.94 -11.67 25.21
C ILE A 184 -19.63 -11.95 26.68
N GLY A 185 -19.28 -13.18 27.03
CA GLY A 185 -18.98 -13.57 28.41
C GLY A 185 -17.65 -13.06 28.95
N ASN A 186 -16.76 -12.55 28.08
CA ASN A 186 -15.45 -12.05 28.50
C ASN A 186 -15.15 -10.64 28.01
N VAL A 187 -16.07 -9.93 27.36
CA VAL A 187 -15.84 -8.57 26.84
C VAL A 187 -15.49 -7.56 27.95
N GLU A 188 -16.07 -7.71 29.14
CA GLU A 188 -15.82 -6.83 30.29
C GLU A 188 -14.46 -7.08 30.96
N ASN A 189 -13.86 -8.25 30.74
CA ASN A 189 -12.56 -8.56 31.35
C ASN A 189 -11.49 -7.64 30.77
N ARG A 190 -10.57 -7.17 31.60
CA ARG A 190 -9.40 -6.43 31.10
C ARG A 190 -8.53 -7.36 30.22
N PRO A 191 -7.98 -6.88 29.08
CA PRO A 191 -7.00 -7.64 28.30
C PRO A 191 -5.81 -8.09 29.15
N GLU A 192 -5.26 -9.25 28.82
CA GLU A 192 -4.08 -9.80 29.50
C GLU A 192 -2.81 -9.00 29.16
N PRO A 193 -1.87 -8.81 30.11
CA PRO A 193 -0.56 -8.24 29.79
C PRO A 193 0.20 -9.06 28.76
N LEU A 194 0.97 -8.40 27.90
CA LEU A 194 1.91 -9.09 27.01
C LEU A 194 2.99 -9.77 27.85
N ARG A 195 3.22 -11.07 27.63
CA ARG A 195 4.30 -11.79 28.34
C ARG A 195 5.64 -11.45 27.69
N GLY A 196 6.56 -10.87 28.47
CA GLY A 196 7.97 -10.72 28.07
C GLY A 196 8.43 -9.32 27.63
N SER A 197 7.96 -8.24 28.25
CA SER A 197 8.64 -6.94 28.13
C SER A 197 9.72 -6.77 29.22
N MET A 198 10.86 -7.42 29.02
CA MET A 198 12.14 -7.04 29.65
C MET A 198 13.24 -7.21 28.63
#